data_AF-A0A6L2L8G7-F1
#
_entry.id   AF-A0A6L2L8G7-F1
#
_cell.length_a   1.000
_cell.length_b   1.000
_cell.length_c   1.000
_cell.angle_alpha   90.00
_cell.angle_beta   90.00
_cell.angle_gamma   90.00
#
_symmetry.space_group_name_H-M   'P 1'
#
loop_
_entity.id
_entity.type
_entity.pdbx_description
1 polymer ?
#
loop_
_entity_poly.entity_id
_entity_poly.type
_entity_poly.pdbx_seq_one_letter_code
_entity_poly.pdbx_strand_id
1 'polypeptide(L)'
;MEVSNHGLKCTLERAVGENRASWSDKLDDALWAFYTAYKTPIGCTPYKLVYEKACHLPVELEHKAYWAIKHANFDLKTGGYHRKVQINELNELLDQAYKNSLIYKEKTKKLHDSKIKNRVFNIGDIVLLFNSRLKIFSGKLKSR
;
A
#
# COMPACT_ATOMS: atom_id res chain seq x y z
N MET A 1 52.58 17.86 3.91
CA MET A 1 51.32 18.45 3.42
C MET A 1 51.11 18.23 1.93
N GLU A 2 52.12 18.43 1.09
CA GLU A 2 51.99 18.32 -0.38
C GLU A 2 51.49 16.95 -0.89
N VAL A 3 51.97 15.84 -0.31
CA VAL A 3 51.59 14.48 -0.71
C VAL A 3 50.10 14.18 -0.48
N SER A 4 49.56 14.65 0.65
CA SER A 4 48.13 14.46 0.97
C SER A 4 47.24 15.29 0.04
N ASN A 5 47.65 16.52 -0.28
CA ASN A 5 46.92 17.38 -1.23
C ASN A 5 46.89 16.76 -2.64
N HIS A 6 48.00 16.12 -3.05
CA HIS A 6 48.04 15.40 -4.31
C HIS A 6 47.09 14.19 -4.32
N GLY A 7 47.05 13.41 -3.23
CA GLY A 7 46.12 12.27 -3.11
C GLY A 7 44.65 12.69 -3.16
N LEU A 8 44.30 13.77 -2.48
CA LEU A 8 42.93 14.32 -2.47
C LEU A 8 42.55 14.84 -3.86
N LYS A 9 43.46 15.55 -4.54
CA LYS A 9 43.27 16.01 -5.90
C LYS A 9 43.03 14.86 -6.88
N CYS A 10 43.85 13.80 -6.84
CA CYS A 10 43.67 12.62 -7.69
C CYS A 10 42.33 11.89 -7.43
N THR A 11 41.89 11.85 -6.16
CA THR A 11 40.62 11.21 -5.78
C THR A 11 39.44 12.01 -6.34
N LEU A 12 39.49 13.34 -6.23
CA LEU A 12 38.49 14.24 -6.76
C LEU A 12 38.44 14.21 -8.29
N GLU A 13 39.59 14.21 -8.96
CA GLU A 13 39.67 14.09 -10.43
C GLU A 13 39.04 12.78 -10.93
N ARG A 14 39.25 11.66 -10.23
CA ARG A 14 38.61 10.37 -10.56
C ARG A 14 37.11 10.37 -10.30
N ALA A 15 36.63 11.03 -9.26
CA ALA A 15 35.20 11.08 -8.94
C ALA A 15 34.42 11.98 -9.91
N VAL A 16 34.99 13.14 -10.27
CA VAL A 16 34.35 14.13 -11.13
C VAL A 16 34.33 13.67 -12.60
N GLY A 17 35.38 12.98 -13.06
CA GLY A 17 35.49 12.51 -14.44
C GLY A 17 35.55 13.67 -15.44
N GLU A 18 34.92 13.52 -16.62
CA GLU A 18 34.91 14.56 -17.66
C GLU A 18 34.00 15.75 -17.33
N ASN A 19 32.96 15.54 -16.51
CA ASN A 19 31.95 16.56 -16.24
C ASN A 19 32.31 17.44 -15.03
N ARG A 20 33.15 18.45 -15.30
CA ARG A 20 33.66 19.41 -14.29
C ARG A 20 32.59 20.29 -13.64
N ALA A 21 31.36 20.34 -14.16
CA ALA A 21 30.28 21.14 -13.57
C ALA A 21 29.72 20.55 -12.27
N SER A 22 29.91 19.25 -12.03
CA SER A 22 29.37 18.50 -10.88
C SER A 22 30.36 18.32 -9.71
N TRP A 23 31.42 19.13 -9.67
CA TRP A 23 32.52 18.94 -8.70
C TRP A 23 32.08 19.17 -7.24
N SER A 24 31.17 20.12 -7.00
CA SER A 24 30.67 20.42 -5.66
C SER A 24 29.88 19.25 -5.07
N ASP A 25 29.01 18.63 -5.89
CA ASP A 25 28.12 17.56 -5.44
C ASP A 25 28.87 16.27 -5.13
N LYS A 26 30.05 16.10 -5.73
CA LYS A 26 30.94 14.94 -5.57
C LYS A 26 32.07 15.18 -4.58
N LEU A 27 32.21 16.40 -4.05
CA LEU A 27 33.29 16.77 -3.15
C LEU A 27 33.23 15.95 -1.85
N ASP A 28 32.04 15.80 -1.27
CA ASP A 28 31.83 15.04 -0.04
C ASP A 28 32.18 13.55 -0.24
N ASP A 29 31.75 12.95 -1.34
CA ASP A 29 32.07 11.55 -1.68
C ASP A 29 33.58 11.36 -1.91
N ALA A 30 34.24 12.31 -2.59
CA ALA A 30 35.67 12.27 -2.85
C ALA A 30 36.50 12.44 -1.57
N LEU A 31 36.09 13.36 -0.68
CA LEU A 31 36.68 13.52 0.65
C LEU A 31 36.52 12.26 1.47
N TRP A 32 35.33 11.66 1.47
CA TRP A 32 35.06 10.40 2.17
C TRP A 32 35.93 9.25 1.67
N ALA A 33 36.04 9.07 0.35
CA ALA A 33 36.93 8.08 -0.25
C ALA A 33 38.39 8.32 0.12
N PHE A 34 38.84 9.58 0.17
CA PHE A 34 40.17 9.93 0.62
C PHE A 34 40.38 9.56 2.10
N TYR A 35 39.42 9.87 2.99
CA TYR A 35 39.57 9.56 4.41
C TYR A 35 39.61 8.05 4.71
N THR A 36 38.90 7.23 3.93
CA THR A 36 38.68 5.81 4.22
C THR A 36 39.49 4.84 3.37
N ALA A 37 39.79 5.17 2.11
CA ALA A 37 40.46 4.26 1.18
C ALA A 37 41.92 4.64 0.90
N TYR A 38 42.29 5.91 1.01
CA TYR A 38 43.68 6.33 0.83
C TYR A 38 44.55 5.77 1.95
N LYS A 39 45.67 5.14 1.59
CA LYS A 39 46.68 4.68 2.54
C LYS A 39 47.85 5.65 2.51
N THR A 40 48.22 6.14 3.69
CA THR A 40 49.47 6.88 3.88
C THR A 40 50.67 5.94 3.66
N PRO A 41 51.89 6.45 3.49
CA PRO A 41 53.11 5.62 3.40
C PRO A 41 53.32 4.66 4.60
N ILE A 42 52.68 4.95 5.73
CA ILE A 42 52.67 4.13 6.96
C ILE A 42 51.62 2.99 6.90
N GLY A 43 50.78 2.97 5.86
CA GLY A 43 49.74 1.94 5.66
C GLY A 43 48.41 2.22 6.38
N CYS A 44 48.30 3.34 7.10
CA CYS A 44 47.08 3.77 7.79
C CYS A 44 46.23 4.70 6.92
N THR A 45 44.92 4.64 7.09
CA THR A 45 43.99 5.58 6.48
C THR A 45 43.94 6.89 7.28
N PRO A 46 43.72 8.04 6.64
CA PRO A 46 43.58 9.32 7.34
C PRO A 46 42.52 9.27 8.45
N TYR A 47 41.39 8.60 8.23
CA TYR A 47 40.35 8.42 9.26
C TYR A 47 40.88 7.68 10.50
N LYS A 48 41.63 6.59 10.30
CA LYS A 48 42.24 5.83 11.39
C LYS A 48 43.29 6.63 12.15
N LEU A 49 43.95 7.58 11.50
CA LEU A 49 44.95 8.44 12.15
C LEU A 49 44.33 9.50 13.07
N VAL A 50 43.10 9.95 12.76
CA VAL A 50 42.36 10.95 13.55
C VAL A 50 41.56 10.30 14.68
N TYR A 51 40.89 9.18 14.38
CA TYR A 51 39.94 8.55 15.30
C TYR A 51 40.48 7.28 15.97
N GLU A 52 41.71 6.86 15.62
CA GLU A 52 42.39 5.65 16.10
C GLU A 52 41.63 4.32 15.85
N LYS A 53 40.49 4.38 15.16
CA LYS A 53 39.60 3.26 14.84
C LYS A 53 39.44 3.09 13.33
N ALA A 54 39.18 1.86 12.90
CA ALA A 54 38.74 1.61 11.53
C ALA A 54 37.35 2.22 11.30
N CYS A 55 37.10 2.74 10.10
CA CYS A 55 35.78 3.22 9.73
C CYS A 55 34.79 2.05 9.64
N HIS A 56 33.95 1.90 10.66
CA HIS A 56 32.63 1.27 10.50
C HIS A 56 31.74 2.26 9.73
N LEU A 57 30.71 1.77 9.05
CA LEU A 57 29.80 2.57 8.22
C LEU A 57 29.54 3.97 8.82
N PRO A 58 29.69 5.07 8.07
CA PRO A 58 29.65 6.40 8.66
C PRO A 58 28.29 6.67 9.31
N VAL A 59 28.33 7.23 10.52
CA VAL A 59 27.16 7.64 11.31
C VAL A 59 26.20 8.52 10.50
N GLU A 60 26.70 9.30 9.55
CA GLU A 60 25.88 10.12 8.66
C GLU A 60 24.98 9.29 7.74
N LEU A 61 25.47 8.17 7.20
CA LEU A 61 24.66 7.26 6.39
C LEU A 61 23.62 6.54 7.25
N GLU A 62 23.99 6.09 8.44
CA GLU A 62 23.06 5.48 9.39
C GLU A 62 21.96 6.47 9.81
N HIS A 63 22.34 7.71 10.10
CA HIS A 63 21.41 8.77 10.47
C HIS A 63 20.48 9.17 9.32
N LYS A 64 21.00 9.30 8.09
CA LYS A 64 20.18 9.56 6.88
C LYS A 64 19.19 8.41 6.65
N ALA A 65 19.63 7.15 6.76
CA ALA A 65 18.76 5.98 6.64
C ALA A 65 17.68 5.95 7.73
N TYR A 66 18.05 6.23 8.98
CA TYR A 66 17.12 6.34 10.11
C TYR A 66 16.05 7.40 9.87
N TRP A 67 16.43 8.59 9.39
CA TRP A 67 15.47 9.66 9.06
C TRP A 67 14.56 9.31 7.90
N ALA A 68 15.07 8.68 6.84
CA ALA A 68 14.25 8.21 5.73
C ALA A 68 13.18 7.21 6.20
N ILE A 69 13.56 6.25 7.05
CA ILE A 69 12.63 5.29 7.66
C ILE A 69 11.59 6.00 8.53
N LYS A 70 12.03 6.96 9.36
CA LYS A 70 11.13 7.73 10.23
C LYS A 70 10.11 8.55 9.43
N HIS A 71 10.53 9.15 8.32
CA HIS A 71 9.64 9.86 7.40
C HIS A 71 8.64 8.92 6.72
N ALA A 72 9.10 7.79 6.16
CA ALA A 72 8.22 6.80 5.54
C ALA A 72 7.18 6.23 6.52
N ASN A 73 7.54 6.06 7.79
CA ASN A 73 6.63 5.59 8.84
C ASN A 73 5.59 6.63 9.27
N PHE A 74 5.85 7.93 9.08
CA PHE A 74 4.90 8.99 9.41
C PHE A 74 3.69 8.96 8.45
N ASP A 75 3.95 8.70 7.16
CA ASP A 75 2.91 8.61 6.13
C ASP A 75 2.00 7.39 6.32
N LEU A 76 2.52 6.31 6.90
CA LEU A 76 1.76 5.07 7.09
C LEU A 76 0.61 5.23 8.11
N LYS A 77 0.80 6.03 9.16
CA LYS A 77 -0.27 6.33 10.15
C LYS A 77 -1.38 7.17 9.53
N THR A 78 -1.02 8.20 8.76
CA THR A 78 -1.96 9.08 8.07
C THR A 78 -2.75 8.31 7.01
N GLY A 79 -2.07 7.47 6.21
CA GLY A 79 -2.70 6.59 5.23
C GLY A 79 -3.64 5.56 5.88
N GLY A 80 -3.27 5.02 7.04
CA GLY A 80 -4.11 4.10 7.81
C GLY A 80 -5.42 4.75 8.28
N TYR A 81 -5.34 5.98 8.79
CA TYR A 81 -6.54 6.73 9.21
C TYR A 81 -7.45 7.03 8.02
N HIS A 82 -6.88 7.53 6.92
CA HIS A 82 -7.64 7.85 5.71
C HIS A 82 -8.34 6.61 5.14
N ARG A 83 -7.65 5.47 5.08
CA ARG A 83 -8.24 4.19 4.65
C ARG A 83 -9.37 3.74 5.57
N LYS A 84 -9.25 3.92 6.88
CA LYS A 84 -10.30 3.57 7.85
C LYS A 84 -11.57 4.40 7.62
N VAL A 85 -11.42 5.69 7.35
CA VAL A 85 -12.55 6.58 7.02
C VAL A 85 -13.25 6.11 5.74
N GLN A 86 -12.49 5.87 4.66
CA GLN A 86 -13.05 5.38 3.39
C GLN A 86 -13.83 4.06 3.54
N ILE A 87 -13.33 3.13 4.36
CA ILE A 87 -14.02 1.86 4.62
C ILE A 87 -15.34 2.09 5.37
N ASN A 88 -15.36 3.03 6.32
CA ASN A 88 -16.57 3.33 7.08
C ASN A 88 -17.65 3.95 6.17
N GLU A 89 -17.29 4.89 5.32
CA GLU A 89 -18.19 5.49 4.33
C GLU A 89 -18.78 4.43 3.39
N LEU A 90 -17.95 3.49 2.91
CA LEU A 90 -18.42 2.40 2.06
C LEU A 90 -19.42 1.48 2.77
N ASN A 91 -19.17 1.15 4.04
CA ASN A 91 -20.07 0.33 4.84
C ASN A 91 -21.42 1.01 5.05
N GLU A 92 -21.45 2.32 5.30
CA GLU A 92 -22.69 3.08 5.43
C GLU A 92 -23.52 3.06 4.14
N LEU A 93 -22.88 3.18 2.98
CA LEU A 93 -23.55 3.07 1.68
C LEU A 93 -24.13 1.68 1.45
N LEU A 94 -23.40 0.63 1.82
CA LEU A 94 -23.88 -0.75 1.72
C LEU A 94 -25.10 -1.01 2.62
N ASP A 95 -25.06 -0.53 3.86
CA ASP A 95 -26.18 -0.65 4.80
C ASP A 95 -27.42 0.08 4.27
N GLN A 96 -27.24 1.26 3.70
CA GLN A 96 -28.34 2.01 3.10
C GLN A 96 -28.93 1.29 1.89
N ALA A 97 -28.09 0.75 1.00
CA ALA A 97 -28.54 -0.03 -0.14
C ALA A 97 -29.31 -1.29 0.28
N TYR A 98 -28.83 -2.00 1.31
CA TYR A 98 -29.50 -3.18 1.85
C TYR A 98 -30.88 -2.84 2.43
N LYS A 99 -30.98 -1.79 3.24
CA LYS A 99 -32.26 -1.28 3.77
C LYS A 99 -33.22 -0.90 2.64
N ASN A 100 -32.74 -0.18 1.63
CA ASN A 100 -33.55 0.22 0.47
C ASN A 100 -34.08 -0.99 -0.31
N SER A 101 -33.23 -2.01 -0.53
CA SER A 101 -33.62 -3.26 -1.19
C SER A 101 -34.71 -3.99 -0.41
N LEU A 102 -34.56 -4.07 0.91
CA LEU A 102 -35.51 -4.75 1.80
C LEU A 102 -36.88 -4.03 1.78
N ILE A 103 -36.88 -2.71 1.85
CA ILE A 103 -38.09 -1.89 1.74
C ILE A 103 -38.77 -2.10 0.38
N TYR A 104 -38.01 -2.12 -0.72
CA TYR A 104 -38.57 -2.34 -2.05
C TYR A 104 -39.25 -3.72 -2.17
N LYS A 105 -38.59 -4.78 -1.69
CA LYS A 105 -39.16 -6.14 -1.66
C LYS A 105 -40.41 -6.22 -0.81
N GLU A 106 -40.43 -5.54 0.34
CA GLU A 106 -41.61 -5.53 1.20
C GLU A 106 -42.79 -4.79 0.55
N LYS A 107 -42.54 -3.62 -0.06
CA LYS A 107 -43.57 -2.85 -0.79
C LYS A 107 -44.15 -3.64 -1.96
N THR A 108 -43.29 -4.26 -2.76
CA THR A 108 -43.73 -5.08 -3.89
C THR A 108 -44.51 -6.30 -3.43
N LYS A 109 -44.09 -6.98 -2.36
CA LYS A 109 -44.85 -8.07 -1.74
C LYS A 109 -46.23 -7.61 -1.25
N LYS A 110 -46.32 -6.50 -0.50
CA LYS A 110 -47.59 -5.95 -0.02
C LYS A 110 -48.55 -5.63 -1.17
N LEU A 111 -48.04 -5.06 -2.26
CA LEU A 111 -48.83 -4.74 -3.45
C LEU A 111 -49.25 -5.99 -4.24
N HIS A 112 -48.41 -7.02 -4.27
CA HIS A 112 -48.77 -8.31 -4.85
C HIS A 112 -49.88 -8.98 -4.02
N ASP A 113 -49.68 -9.08 -2.70
CA ASP A 113 -50.58 -9.77 -1.78
C ASP A 113 -51.95 -9.09 -1.71
N SER A 114 -52.01 -7.75 -1.82
CA SER A 114 -53.30 -7.03 -1.88
C SER A 114 -54.12 -7.32 -3.14
N LYS A 115 -53.50 -7.80 -4.22
CA LYS A 115 -54.17 -8.22 -5.46
C LYS A 115 -54.61 -9.68 -5.43
N ILE A 116 -54.15 -10.47 -4.47
CA ILE A 116 -54.55 -11.88 -4.33
C ILE A 116 -55.99 -11.92 -3.84
N LYS A 117 -56.88 -12.48 -4.65
CA LYS A 117 -58.26 -12.76 -4.22
C LYS A 117 -58.27 -14.01 -3.36
N ASN A 118 -58.82 -13.90 -2.14
CA ASN A 118 -59.09 -15.07 -1.32
C ASN A 118 -60.09 -15.97 -2.03
N ARG A 119 -59.68 -17.22 -2.32
CA ARG A 119 -60.55 -18.25 -2.87
C ARG A 119 -60.75 -19.31 -1.80
N VAL A 120 -62.01 -19.62 -1.52
CA VAL A 120 -62.40 -20.75 -0.68
C VAL A 120 -62.64 -21.92 -1.60
N PHE A 121 -62.05 -23.07 -1.28
CA PHE A 121 -62.18 -24.30 -2.06
C PHE A 121 -63.02 -25.31 -1.29
N ASN A 122 -63.89 -26.02 -1.99
CA ASN A 122 -64.71 -27.07 -1.43
C ASN A 122 -64.17 -28.45 -1.82
N ILE A 123 -64.60 -29.47 -1.07
CA ILE A 123 -64.28 -30.87 -1.37
C ILE A 123 -64.88 -31.23 -2.73
N GLY A 124 -64.03 -31.59 -3.69
CA GLY A 124 -64.40 -31.90 -5.08
C GLY A 124 -63.93 -30.90 -6.14
N ASP A 125 -63.46 -29.71 -5.74
CA ASP A 125 -62.95 -28.71 -6.68
C ASP A 125 -61.60 -29.13 -7.28
N ILE A 126 -61.46 -29.06 -8.61
CA ILE A 126 -60.18 -29.29 -9.31
C ILE A 126 -59.34 -28.01 -9.23
N VAL A 127 -58.28 -28.03 -8.42
CA VAL A 127 -57.35 -26.91 -8.24
C VAL A 127 -55.93 -27.25 -8.66
N LEU A 128 -55.26 -26.29 -9.31
CA LEU A 128 -53.84 -26.35 -9.62
C LEU A 128 -53.02 -26.03 -8.36
N LEU A 129 -52.35 -27.05 -7.83
CA LEU A 129 -51.42 -26.90 -6.71
C LEU A 129 -50.04 -26.48 -7.24
N PHE A 130 -49.59 -25.27 -6.89
CA PHE A 130 -48.20 -24.86 -7.15
C PHE A 130 -47.28 -25.38 -6.05
N ASN A 131 -46.39 -26.30 -6.40
CA ASN A 131 -45.48 -26.94 -5.45
C ASN A 131 -44.09 -26.29 -5.52
N SER A 132 -43.81 -25.32 -4.65
CA SER A 132 -42.59 -24.50 -4.68
C SER A 132 -41.28 -25.26 -4.42
N ARG A 133 -41.36 -26.51 -3.95
CA ARG A 133 -40.20 -27.39 -3.71
C ARG A 133 -39.66 -28.04 -4.99
N LEU A 134 -40.42 -28.03 -6.07
CA LEU A 134 -40.01 -28.63 -7.35
C LEU A 134 -39.46 -27.51 -8.24
N LYS A 135 -38.13 -27.45 -8.37
CA LYS A 135 -37.45 -26.63 -9.38
C LYS A 135 -38.03 -26.97 -10.75
N ILE A 136 -38.82 -26.05 -11.31
CA ILE A 136 -39.15 -25.84 -12.72
C ILE A 136 -39.09 -27.11 -13.58
N PHE A 137 -40.24 -27.77 -13.78
CA PHE A 137 -40.37 -28.78 -14.84
C PHE A 137 -40.56 -28.09 -16.19
N SER A 138 -39.86 -28.57 -17.23
CA SER A 138 -39.96 -28.11 -18.63
C SER A 138 -41.11 -28.77 -19.42
N GLY A 139 -42.16 -29.25 -18.74
CA GLY A 139 -43.26 -30.00 -19.35
C GLY A 139 -44.65 -29.63 -18.82
N LYS A 140 -45.71 -29.94 -19.59
CA LYS A 140 -47.10 -29.64 -19.23
C LYS A 140 -47.51 -30.34 -17.93
N LEU A 141 -48.06 -29.56 -16.99
CA LEU A 141 -48.64 -30.04 -15.74
C LEU A 141 -49.86 -30.93 -16.04
N LYS A 142 -49.92 -32.12 -15.44
CA LYS A 142 -51.07 -33.02 -15.48
C LYS A 142 -51.79 -32.98 -14.12
N SER A 143 -53.10 -32.78 -14.14
CA SER A 143 -53.97 -32.91 -12.96
C SER A 143 -54.16 -34.38 -12.62
N ARG A 144 -54.31 -34.69 -11.32
CA ARG A 144 -54.76 -36.01 -10.85
C ARG A 144 -56.24 -35.96 -10.58
#